data_AF-F6TN03-F1
#
_entry.id   AF-F6TN03-F1
#
_cell.length_a   1.000
_cell.length_b   1.000
_cell.length_c   1.000
_cell.angle_alpha   90.00
_cell.angle_beta   90.00
_cell.angle_gamma   90.00
#
_symmetry.space_group_name_H-M   'P 1'
#
loop_
_entity.id
_entity.type
_entity.pdbx_description
1 polymer ?
#
loop_
_entity_poly.entity_id
_entity_poly.type
_entity_poly.pdbx_seq_one_letter_code
_entity_poly.pdbx_strand_id
1 'polypeptide(L)'
;SPALSREKDLDEVLQTHSVFVNVSKGQVAKKEDLISAFGTDDQTEICKQILTKGEVQVSDKERHTQLEQMFRDIATIVADKCVNPETKRPYTVILIERAMKDIHYSVKPNKSTKQQALEVIKQLKEKMKIERAHMRLRFILPVNEGKKLKEKLKPLMKVVESEDYSQQLEIVR
;
A
#
# COMPACT_ATOMS: atom_id res chain seq x y z
N SER A 1 19.31 6.60 -8.30
CA SER A 1 18.81 5.82 -9.46
C SER A 1 18.59 4.39 -9.03
N PRO A 2 17.58 3.62 -9.50
CA PRO A 2 16.71 3.83 -10.66
C PRO A 2 15.21 3.49 -10.39
N ALA A 3 14.28 4.37 -10.74
CA ALA A 3 12.85 4.01 -10.85
C ALA A 3 12.14 4.74 -12.01
N LEU A 4 12.88 5.42 -12.88
CA LEU A 4 12.34 6.25 -13.96
C LEU A 4 12.62 5.68 -15.36
N SER A 5 12.86 4.37 -15.47
CA SER A 5 13.29 3.73 -16.71
C SER A 5 12.48 2.49 -17.05
N ARG A 6 11.19 2.50 -16.72
CA ARG A 6 10.25 1.44 -17.09
C ARG A 6 9.07 2.12 -17.78
N GLU A 7 9.02 1.92 -19.10
CA GLU A 7 8.14 2.55 -20.11
C GLU A 7 8.61 3.93 -20.58
N LYS A 8 9.24 3.93 -21.76
CA LYS A 8 9.76 5.11 -22.48
C LYS A 8 8.84 5.55 -23.62
N ASP A 9 7.64 4.99 -23.69
CA ASP A 9 6.70 5.29 -24.74
C ASP A 9 5.73 6.35 -24.23
N LEU A 10 5.97 7.60 -24.62
CA LEU A 10 5.06 8.72 -24.32
C LEU A 10 3.65 8.44 -24.83
N ASP A 11 3.52 7.62 -25.87
CA ASP A 11 2.24 7.13 -26.39
C ASP A 11 1.47 6.23 -25.41
N GLU A 12 2.14 5.54 -24.49
CA GLU A 12 1.46 4.71 -23.47
C GLU A 12 0.99 5.56 -22.29
N VAL A 13 1.71 6.64 -22.00
CA VAL A 13 1.44 7.52 -20.84
C VAL A 13 0.48 8.66 -21.21
N LEU A 14 0.52 9.16 -22.45
CA LEU A 14 -0.32 10.26 -22.91
C LEU A 14 -1.54 9.73 -23.67
N GLN A 15 -2.74 10.03 -23.17
CA GLN A 15 -3.97 9.77 -23.93
C GLN A 15 -4.09 10.64 -25.19
N THR A 16 -3.42 11.79 -25.22
CA THR A 16 -3.36 12.69 -26.37
C THR A 16 -2.09 13.53 -26.28
N HIS A 17 -1.40 13.76 -27.40
CA HIS A 17 -0.18 14.57 -27.48
C HIS A 17 -0.44 16.09 -27.42
N SER A 18 -1.69 16.51 -27.24
CA SER A 18 -2.09 17.92 -27.22
C SER A 18 -2.08 18.49 -25.81
N VAL A 19 -1.49 19.67 -25.64
CA VAL A 19 -1.46 20.40 -24.37
C VAL A 19 -2.77 21.17 -24.20
N PHE A 20 -3.46 20.95 -23.09
CA PHE A 20 -4.71 21.63 -22.75
C PHE A 20 -4.48 22.67 -21.64
N VAL A 21 -5.11 23.85 -21.78
CA VAL A 21 -5.22 24.82 -20.67
C VAL A 21 -6.21 24.30 -19.63
N ASN A 22 -7.26 23.61 -20.08
CA ASN A 22 -8.24 22.99 -19.19
C ASN A 22 -8.75 21.69 -19.80
N VAL A 23 -8.36 20.56 -19.19
CA VAL A 23 -8.76 19.21 -19.63
C VAL A 23 -10.27 19.01 -19.48
N SER A 24 -10.88 19.46 -18.38
CA SER A 24 -12.32 19.30 -18.13
C SER A 24 -13.20 20.05 -19.13
N LYS A 25 -12.70 21.16 -19.70
CA LYS A 25 -13.39 21.96 -20.72
C LYS A 25 -12.92 21.67 -22.16
N GLY A 26 -11.95 20.78 -22.34
CA GLY A 26 -11.37 20.47 -23.66
C GLY A 26 -10.67 21.67 -24.33
N GLN A 27 -10.19 22.64 -23.56
CA GLN A 27 -9.60 23.86 -24.11
C GLN A 27 -8.12 23.65 -24.42
N VAL A 28 -7.78 23.59 -25.71
CA VAL A 28 -6.39 23.40 -26.20
C VAL A 28 -5.59 24.71 -26.03
N ALA A 29 -4.32 24.60 -25.65
CA ALA A 29 -3.42 25.74 -25.54
C ALA A 29 -3.05 26.28 -26.94
N LYS A 30 -3.05 27.62 -27.07
CA LYS A 30 -2.60 28.27 -28.30
C LYS A 30 -1.08 28.23 -28.39
N LYS A 31 -0.55 28.19 -29.62
CA LYS A 31 0.90 28.18 -29.87
C LYS A 31 1.61 29.38 -29.25
N GLU A 32 0.98 30.56 -29.28
CA GLU A 32 1.52 31.79 -28.70
C GLU A 32 1.73 31.68 -27.17
N ASP A 33 0.78 31.06 -26.47
CA ASP A 33 0.86 30.84 -25.02
C ASP A 33 1.93 29.79 -24.68
N LEU A 34 2.03 28.73 -25.50
CA LEU A 34 3.04 27.68 -25.34
C LEU A 34 4.47 28.21 -25.51
N ILE A 35 4.72 29.01 -26.55
CA ILE A 35 6.02 29.65 -26.78
C ILE A 35 6.33 30.62 -25.65
N SER A 36 5.35 31.40 -25.17
CA SER A 36 5.55 32.37 -24.10
C SER A 36 5.86 31.71 -22.74
N ALA A 37 5.28 30.54 -22.46
CA ALA A 37 5.46 29.84 -21.18
C ALA A 37 6.63 28.83 -21.18
N PHE A 38 6.84 28.11 -22.29
CA PHE A 38 7.81 27.01 -22.39
C PHE A 38 8.98 27.31 -23.35
N GLY A 39 8.91 28.39 -24.13
CA GLY A 39 9.96 28.77 -25.09
C GLY A 39 10.03 27.89 -26.36
N THR A 40 9.07 26.99 -26.56
CA THR A 40 9.00 26.07 -27.70
C THR A 40 7.53 25.87 -28.13
N ASP A 41 7.29 25.52 -29.40
CA ASP A 41 5.97 25.11 -29.89
C ASP A 41 5.82 23.59 -30.02
N ASP A 42 6.88 22.82 -29.70
CA ASP A 42 6.85 21.36 -29.74
C ASP A 42 6.03 20.80 -28.57
N GLN A 43 4.82 20.33 -28.87
CA GLN A 43 3.90 19.79 -27.86
C GLN A 43 4.46 18.56 -27.14
N THR A 44 5.30 17.75 -27.81
CA THR A 44 5.88 16.54 -27.24
C THR A 44 6.91 16.89 -26.17
N GLU A 45 7.75 17.87 -26.45
CA GLU A 45 8.76 18.36 -25.52
C GLU A 45 8.12 19.08 -24.33
N ILE A 46 7.06 19.85 -24.57
CA ILE A 46 6.26 20.49 -23.51
C ILE A 46 5.61 19.43 -22.62
N CYS A 47 5.00 18.38 -23.18
CA CYS A 47 4.43 17.27 -22.41
C CYS A 47 5.46 16.59 -21.52
N LYS A 48 6.69 16.37 -22.00
CA LYS A 48 7.80 15.84 -21.18
C LYS A 48 8.15 16.77 -20.02
N GLN A 49 8.21 18.08 -20.28
CA GLN A 49 8.52 19.07 -19.24
C GLN A 49 7.40 19.12 -18.18
N ILE A 50 6.14 19.09 -18.60
CA ILE A 50 4.98 19.04 -17.70
C ILE A 50 5.00 17.74 -16.88
N LEU A 51 5.31 16.58 -17.49
CA LEU A 51 5.35 15.32 -16.76
C LEU A 51 6.49 15.26 -15.72
N THR A 52 7.61 15.94 -16.00
CA THR A 52 8.80 15.94 -15.14
C THR A 52 8.72 16.98 -14.01
N LYS A 53 8.19 18.17 -14.31
CA LYS A 53 8.15 19.32 -13.38
C LYS A 53 6.76 19.61 -12.81
N GLY A 54 5.72 19.14 -13.48
CA GLY A 54 4.34 19.33 -13.06
C GLY A 54 3.96 18.37 -11.96
N GLU A 55 3.01 18.78 -11.14
CA GLU A 55 2.36 17.89 -10.21
C GLU A 55 1.18 17.22 -10.92
N VAL A 56 1.11 15.89 -10.82
CA VAL A 56 -0.03 15.13 -11.36
C VAL A 56 -1.28 15.57 -10.62
N GLN A 57 -2.18 16.26 -11.32
CA GLN A 57 -3.54 16.48 -10.82
C GLN A 57 -4.31 15.16 -10.92
N VAL A 58 -4.40 14.46 -9.81
CA VAL A 58 -5.36 13.36 -9.65
C VAL A 58 -6.77 13.92 -9.80
N SER A 59 -7.55 13.38 -10.73
CA SER A 59 -8.95 13.76 -10.88
C SER A 59 -9.73 13.42 -9.61
N ASP A 60 -10.83 14.13 -9.30
CA ASP A 60 -11.68 13.84 -8.13
C ASP A 60 -12.13 12.37 -8.08
N LYS A 61 -12.38 11.78 -9.26
CA LYS A 61 -12.73 10.36 -9.40
C LYS A 61 -11.57 9.45 -9.01
N GLU A 62 -10.36 9.73 -9.48
CA GLU A 62 -9.17 8.94 -9.14
C GLU A 62 -8.80 9.09 -7.66
N ARG A 63 -8.96 10.29 -7.10
CA ARG A 63 -8.79 10.54 -5.67
C ARG A 63 -9.76 9.68 -4.85
N HIS A 64 -11.01 9.58 -5.27
CA HIS A 64 -12.00 8.73 -4.59
C HIS A 64 -11.60 7.25 -4.65
N THR A 65 -11.26 6.76 -5.86
CA THR A 65 -10.81 5.37 -6.05
C THR A 65 -9.57 5.07 -5.22
N GLN A 66 -8.60 5.99 -5.18
CA GLN A 66 -7.38 5.84 -4.39
C GLN A 66 -7.70 5.77 -2.89
N LEU A 67 -8.59 6.62 -2.40
CA LEU A 67 -9.02 6.59 -1.00
C LEU A 67 -9.74 5.27 -0.66
N GLU A 68 -10.64 4.80 -1.51
CA GLU A 68 -11.32 3.51 -1.33
C GLU A 68 -10.36 2.32 -1.39
N GLN A 69 -9.36 2.37 -2.27
CA GLN A 69 -8.35 1.33 -2.39
C GLN A 69 -7.44 1.31 -1.15
N MET A 70 -6.97 2.47 -0.70
CA MET A 70 -6.22 2.58 0.56
C MET A 70 -7.04 2.14 1.76
N PHE A 71 -8.34 2.44 1.80
CA PHE A 71 -9.24 1.98 2.86
C PHE A 71 -9.30 0.45 2.92
N ARG A 72 -9.48 -0.21 1.77
CA ARG A 72 -9.47 -1.68 1.65
C ARG A 72 -8.13 -2.30 2.02
N ASP A 73 -7.02 -1.68 1.60
CA ASP A 73 -5.67 -2.13 1.96
C ASP A 73 -5.45 -2.06 3.47
N ILE A 74 -5.86 -0.97 4.11
CA ILE A 74 -5.76 -0.81 5.57
C ILE A 74 -6.60 -1.87 6.26
N ALA A 75 -7.86 -2.07 5.84
CA ALA A 75 -8.73 -3.08 6.43
C ALA A 75 -8.13 -4.50 6.32
N THR A 76 -7.53 -4.83 5.17
CA THR A 76 -6.85 -6.11 4.94
C THR A 76 -5.63 -6.28 5.86
N ILE A 77 -4.81 -5.24 6.00
CA ILE A 77 -3.63 -5.26 6.89
C ILE A 77 -4.04 -5.41 8.36
N VAL A 78 -5.12 -4.76 8.76
CA VAL A 78 -5.67 -4.88 10.11
C VAL A 78 -6.24 -6.29 10.32
N ALA A 79 -6.94 -6.86 9.33
CA ALA A 79 -7.50 -8.22 9.41
C ALA A 79 -6.42 -9.29 9.60
N ASP A 80 -5.30 -9.14 8.90
CA ASP A 80 -4.14 -10.02 9.01
C ASP A 80 -3.46 -9.94 10.39
N LYS A 81 -3.50 -8.76 11.03
CA LYS A 81 -2.79 -8.50 12.29
C LYS A 81 -3.64 -8.58 13.55
N CYS A 82 -4.96 -8.54 13.43
CA CYS A 82 -5.89 -8.47 14.55
C CYS A 82 -6.66 -9.77 14.71
N VAL A 83 -6.64 -10.27 15.94
CA VAL A 83 -7.47 -11.41 16.35
C VAL A 83 -8.38 -10.99 17.48
N ASN A 84 -9.49 -11.72 17.61
CA ASN A 84 -10.33 -11.62 18.79
C ASN A 84 -9.62 -12.32 19.97
N PRO A 85 -9.39 -11.64 21.11
CA PRO A 85 -8.71 -12.24 22.26
C PRO A 85 -9.53 -13.36 22.93
N GLU A 86 -10.86 -13.35 22.80
CA GLU A 86 -11.73 -14.36 23.43
C GLU A 86 -11.81 -15.64 22.58
N THR A 87 -11.94 -15.50 21.25
CA THR A 87 -12.11 -16.65 20.36
C THR A 87 -10.80 -17.08 19.67
N LYS A 88 -9.74 -16.28 19.75
CA LYS A 88 -8.47 -16.44 19.02
C LYS A 88 -8.62 -16.54 17.50
N ARG A 89 -9.78 -16.15 16.96
CA ARG A 89 -10.07 -16.16 15.53
C ARG A 89 -9.70 -14.82 14.90
N PRO A 90 -9.15 -14.81 13.67
CA PRO A 90 -8.94 -13.58 12.92
C PRO A 90 -10.28 -12.93 12.58
N TYR A 91 -10.31 -11.60 12.54
CA TYR A 91 -11.49 -10.86 12.07
C TYR A 91 -11.55 -10.89 10.54
N THR A 92 -12.77 -10.91 10.00
CA THR A 92 -12.96 -10.75 8.56
C THR A 92 -12.75 -9.29 8.16
N VAL A 93 -12.28 -9.07 6.92
CA VAL A 93 -12.05 -7.72 6.38
C VAL A 93 -13.32 -6.86 6.50
N ILE A 94 -14.49 -7.44 6.22
CA ILE A 94 -15.80 -6.76 6.30
C ILE A 94 -16.11 -6.22 7.70
N LEU A 95 -15.79 -6.98 8.76
CA LEU A 95 -16.01 -6.53 10.14
C LEU A 95 -15.14 -5.31 10.46
N ILE A 96 -13.90 -5.31 9.96
CA ILE A 96 -12.97 -4.19 10.16
C ILE A 96 -13.39 -2.99 9.32
N GLU A 97 -13.83 -3.17 8.08
CA GLU A 97 -14.37 -2.08 7.26
C GLU A 97 -15.57 -1.42 7.95
N ARG A 98 -16.49 -2.21 8.51
CA ARG A 98 -17.63 -1.69 9.27
C ARG A 98 -17.15 -0.93 10.51
N ALA A 99 -16.21 -1.51 11.25
CA ALA A 99 -15.69 -0.87 12.45
C ALA A 99 -14.90 0.42 12.13
N MET A 100 -14.19 0.49 11.00
CA MET A 100 -13.52 1.69 10.48
C MET A 100 -14.54 2.77 10.05
N LYS A 101 -15.67 2.38 9.47
CA LYS A 101 -16.78 3.30 9.14
C LYS A 101 -17.45 3.83 10.41
N ASP A 102 -17.65 2.98 11.42
CA ASP A 102 -18.26 3.35 12.70
C ASP A 102 -17.43 4.32 13.54
N ILE A 103 -16.11 4.38 13.33
CA ILE A 103 -15.21 5.36 13.95
C ILE A 103 -14.97 6.58 13.04
N HIS A 104 -15.60 6.63 11.86
CA HIS A 104 -15.40 7.67 10.84
C HIS A 104 -13.92 7.96 10.53
N TYR A 105 -13.10 6.90 10.41
CA TYR A 105 -11.68 7.08 10.18
C TYR A 105 -11.41 7.70 8.79
N SER A 106 -10.77 8.86 8.79
CA SER A 106 -10.36 9.53 7.55
C SER A 106 -8.96 9.06 7.11
N VAL A 107 -8.92 8.31 6.00
CA VAL A 107 -7.68 7.82 5.40
C VAL A 107 -6.88 8.99 4.82
N LYS A 108 -5.59 9.04 5.13
CA LYS A 108 -4.69 10.12 4.65
C LYS A 108 -3.76 9.58 3.56
N PRO A 109 -3.88 9.98 2.29
CA PRO A 109 -3.05 9.42 1.22
C PRO A 109 -1.55 9.69 1.39
N ASN A 110 -1.20 10.77 2.11
CA ASN A 110 0.19 11.16 2.35
C ASN A 110 0.91 10.27 3.40
N LYS A 111 0.20 9.40 4.12
CA LYS A 111 0.78 8.51 5.14
C LYS A 111 0.84 7.07 4.64
N SER A 112 1.88 6.33 5.02
CA SER A 112 1.99 4.90 4.70
C SER A 112 0.81 4.10 5.29
N THR A 113 0.28 3.15 4.50
CA THR A 113 -0.80 2.23 4.90
C THR A 113 -0.49 1.47 6.19
N LYS A 114 0.79 1.11 6.44
CA LYS A 114 1.20 0.42 7.67
C LYS A 114 1.09 1.30 8.92
N GLN A 115 1.42 2.58 8.82
CA GLN A 115 1.30 3.52 9.93
C GLN A 115 -0.18 3.78 10.23
N GLN A 116 -0.98 4.00 9.20
CA GLN A 116 -2.42 4.18 9.34
C GLN A 116 -3.09 2.94 9.94
N ALA A 117 -2.69 1.73 9.54
CA ALA A 117 -3.19 0.51 10.16
C ALA A 117 -2.92 0.46 11.67
N LEU A 118 -1.76 0.94 12.15
CA LEU A 118 -1.47 1.00 13.59
C LEU A 118 -2.33 2.04 14.31
N GLU A 119 -2.60 3.20 13.69
CA GLU A 119 -3.52 4.22 14.23
C GLU A 119 -4.95 3.65 14.33
N VAL A 120 -5.42 2.99 13.28
CA VAL A 120 -6.74 2.33 13.21
C VAL A 120 -6.86 1.23 14.27
N ILE A 121 -5.82 0.40 14.47
CA ILE A 121 -5.82 -0.65 15.51
C ILE A 121 -5.95 -0.03 16.90
N LYS A 122 -5.27 1.10 17.18
CA LYS A 122 -5.40 1.77 18.49
C LYS A 122 -6.82 2.25 18.75
N GLN A 123 -7.45 2.88 17.76
CA GLN A 123 -8.82 3.38 17.87
C GLN A 123 -9.84 2.24 17.97
N LEU A 124 -9.67 1.19 17.17
CA LEU A 124 -10.52 0.00 17.22
C LEU A 124 -10.38 -0.73 18.56
N LYS A 125 -9.21 -0.70 19.21
CA LYS A 125 -8.97 -1.30 20.54
C LYS A 125 -9.80 -0.66 21.66
N GLU A 126 -10.13 0.63 21.56
CA GLU A 126 -11.00 1.30 22.55
C GLU A 126 -12.44 0.83 22.46
N LYS A 127 -12.96 0.62 21.24
CA LYS A 127 -14.37 0.25 21.00
C LYS A 127 -14.59 -1.26 21.00
N MET A 128 -13.59 -2.03 20.61
CA MET A 128 -13.65 -3.48 20.44
C MET A 128 -12.40 -4.09 21.06
N LYS A 129 -12.54 -5.18 21.82
CA LYS A 129 -11.38 -5.96 22.29
C LYS A 129 -10.72 -6.62 21.08
N ILE A 130 -9.81 -5.90 20.43
CA ILE A 130 -8.91 -6.44 19.42
C ILE A 130 -7.51 -6.49 20.01
N GLU A 131 -6.82 -7.60 19.78
CA GLU A 131 -5.44 -7.75 20.18
C GLU A 131 -4.59 -7.99 18.93
N ARG A 132 -3.40 -7.38 18.92
CA ARG A 132 -2.46 -7.59 17.85
C ARG A 132 -1.82 -8.95 18.08
N ALA A 133 -2.20 -9.95 17.30
CA ALA A 133 -1.57 -11.26 17.38
C ALA A 133 -0.22 -11.22 16.68
N HIS A 134 0.84 -11.36 17.47
CA HIS A 134 2.06 -11.97 16.97
C HIS A 134 1.91 -13.47 17.17
N MET A 135 1.86 -14.23 16.08
CA MET A 135 1.65 -15.66 16.15
C MET A 135 2.95 -16.34 16.62
N ARG A 136 2.97 -16.73 17.89
CA ARG A 136 4.03 -17.57 18.44
C ARG A 136 3.78 -19.02 18.05
N LEU A 137 4.45 -19.46 17.00
CA LEU A 137 4.42 -20.85 16.57
C LEU A 137 5.57 -21.59 17.23
N ARG A 138 5.26 -22.58 18.07
CA ARG A 138 6.23 -23.57 18.57
C ARG A 138 6.21 -24.76 17.63
N PHE A 139 7.28 -24.97 16.88
CA PHE A 139 7.48 -26.22 16.14
C PHE A 139 8.29 -27.17 17.02
N ILE A 140 7.85 -28.43 17.13
CA ILE A 140 8.63 -29.52 17.73
C ILE A 140 8.92 -30.49 16.58
N LEU A 141 10.17 -30.54 16.13
CA LEU A 141 10.57 -31.32 14.95
C LEU A 141 11.58 -32.41 15.33
N PRO A 142 11.40 -33.66 14.85
CA PRO A 142 12.42 -34.70 14.95
C PRO A 142 13.67 -34.32 14.14
N VAL A 143 14.86 -34.61 14.68
CA VAL A 143 16.17 -34.22 14.12
C VAL A 143 16.37 -34.68 12.65
N ASN A 144 15.74 -35.79 12.26
CA ASN A 144 15.88 -36.38 10.93
C ASN A 144 15.14 -35.62 9.81
N GLU A 145 14.02 -34.94 10.12
CA GLU A 145 13.23 -34.17 9.15
C GLU A 145 13.30 -32.65 9.39
N GLY A 146 13.70 -32.24 10.58
CA GLY A 146 13.82 -30.84 10.98
C GLY A 146 14.77 -30.02 10.10
N LYS A 147 15.84 -30.62 9.54
CA LYS A 147 16.77 -29.91 8.65
C LYS A 147 16.12 -29.51 7.33
N LYS A 148 15.34 -30.41 6.71
CA LYS A 148 14.65 -30.15 5.43
C LYS A 148 13.50 -29.16 5.59
N LEU A 149 12.73 -29.27 6.68
CA LEU A 149 11.66 -28.32 6.98
C LEU A 149 12.22 -26.95 7.38
N LYS A 150 13.35 -26.90 8.10
CA LYS A 150 14.04 -25.64 8.46
C LYS A 150 14.43 -24.84 7.22
N GLU A 151 15.00 -25.48 6.19
CA GLU A 151 15.36 -24.77 4.95
C GLU A 151 14.13 -24.20 4.22
N LYS A 152 12.98 -24.88 4.26
CA LYS A 152 11.74 -24.38 3.66
C LYS A 152 11.04 -23.30 4.50
N LEU A 153 11.16 -23.37 5.83
CA LEU A 153 10.54 -22.42 6.76
C LEU A 153 11.35 -21.12 6.92
N LYS A 154 12.68 -21.19 6.79
CA LYS A 154 13.59 -20.05 6.91
C LYS A 154 13.26 -18.87 5.97
N PRO A 155 12.90 -19.06 4.68
CA PRO A 155 12.50 -17.95 3.80
C PRO A 155 11.07 -17.44 4.07
N LEU A 156 10.22 -18.24 4.71
CA LEU A 156 8.83 -17.84 5.04
C LEU A 156 8.71 -17.11 6.40
N MET A 157 9.71 -17.25 7.28
CA MET A 157 9.69 -16.70 8.64
C MET A 157 10.56 -15.43 8.74
N LYS A 158 9.98 -14.35 9.27
CA LYS A 158 10.64 -13.02 9.35
C LYS A 158 11.56 -12.83 10.57
N VAL A 159 11.37 -13.58 11.65
CA VAL A 159 12.17 -13.50 12.89
C VAL A 159 12.20 -14.89 13.53
N VAL A 160 13.38 -15.33 13.97
CA VAL A 160 13.62 -16.53 14.79
C VAL A 160 14.23 -16.03 16.10
N GLU A 161 13.51 -16.16 17.24
CA GLU A 161 13.94 -15.58 18.52
C GLU A 161 14.91 -16.47 19.33
N SER A 162 14.88 -17.79 19.16
CA SER A 162 15.86 -18.70 19.79
C SER A 162 15.97 -20.04 19.05
N GLU A 163 17.17 -20.63 19.07
CA GLU A 163 17.46 -21.99 18.62
C GLU A 163 18.04 -22.79 19.80
N ASP A 164 17.21 -23.56 20.50
CA ASP A 164 17.69 -24.48 21.54
C ASP A 164 17.88 -25.89 20.96
N TYR A 165 19.10 -26.43 21.14
CA TYR A 165 19.55 -27.74 20.61
C TYR A 165 19.51 -28.85 21.66
N SER A 166 18.46 -28.91 22.47
CA SER A 166 18.30 -29.96 23.50
C SER A 166 17.20 -30.94 23.08
N GLN A 167 17.56 -31.96 22.30
CA GLN A 167 16.72 -33.10 21.82
C GLN A 167 15.40 -32.77 21.10
N GLN A 168 14.95 -31.52 21.10
CA GLN A 168 13.76 -31.01 20.43
C GLN A 168 14.09 -29.60 19.92
N LEU A 169 14.02 -29.41 18.60
CA LEU A 169 14.20 -28.07 18.03
C LEU A 169 12.99 -27.24 18.42
N GLU A 170 13.22 -26.15 19.12
CA GLU A 170 12.18 -25.19 19.50
C GLU A 170 12.40 -23.91 18.69
N ILE A 171 11.45 -23.60 17.81
CA ILE A 171 11.43 -22.32 17.08
C ILE A 171 10.25 -21.54 17.67
N VAL A 172 10.49 -20.32 18.14
CA VAL A 172 9.44 -19.39 18.58
C VAL A 172 9.48 -18.14 17.68
N ARG A 173 8.31 -17.68 17.26
CA ARG A 173 8.06 -16.39 16.57
C ARG A 173 7.21 -15.48 17.44
#